data_AF-A0A1T5G1N3-F1
#
_entry.id   AF-A0A1T5G1N3-F1
#
_cell.length_a   1.000
_cell.length_b   1.000
_cell.length_c   1.000
_cell.angle_alpha   90.00
_cell.angle_beta   90.00
_cell.angle_gamma   90.00
#
_symmetry.space_group_name_H-M   'P 1'
#
loop_
_entity.id
_entity.type
_entity.pdbx_description
1 polymer ?
#
loop_
_entity_poly.entity_id
_entity_poly.type
_entity_poly.pdbx_seq_one_letter_code
_entity_poly.pdbx_strand_id
1 'polypeptide(L)'
;MKVSNTASAVRATLSPTEISELQFVIEAAERAGHYMPARVPNMIAALASSADDVRMKQAAKRAEKDRVKRIEQDRRARDRQFMLGERYSVMAGRADFADAASDPDIRQWVDLTFHEIMGRPLPDQCEIRRDVWLVRVVQLNGGSFDAVVGSDCTETSDPAEINSLAEQLIARFEGAIME
;
A
#
# COMPACT_ATOMS: atom_id res chain seq x y z
N MET A 1 -21.26 10.94 -33.09
CA MET A 1 -22.62 11.16 -32.56
C MET A 1 -23.52 10.04 -33.10
N LYS A 2 -23.93 9.06 -32.28
CA LYS A 2 -24.91 8.03 -32.69
C LYS A 2 -26.25 8.40 -32.06
N VAL A 3 -27.18 8.87 -32.88
CA VAL A 3 -28.54 9.24 -32.45
C VAL A 3 -29.43 8.03 -32.71
N SER A 4 -30.01 7.47 -31.64
CA SER A 4 -31.02 6.42 -31.70
C SER A 4 -32.41 7.07 -31.71
N ASN A 5 -33.22 6.75 -32.71
CA ASN A 5 -34.46 7.45 -33.07
C ASN A 5 -35.69 7.11 -32.19
N THR A 6 -35.48 6.68 -30.94
CA THR A 6 -36.56 6.32 -30.00
C THR A 6 -36.36 6.88 -28.58
N ALA A 7 -35.51 7.90 -28.41
CA ALA A 7 -35.43 8.65 -27.16
C ALA A 7 -36.13 10.01 -27.31
N SER A 8 -37.25 10.23 -26.63
CA SER A 8 -37.89 11.55 -26.49
C SER A 8 -37.07 12.58 -25.71
N ALA A 9 -35.82 12.25 -25.37
CA ALA A 9 -34.90 13.09 -24.62
C ALA A 9 -33.47 12.97 -25.16
N VAL A 10 -32.84 14.11 -25.42
CA VAL A 10 -31.39 14.19 -25.66
C VAL A 10 -30.69 14.22 -24.31
N ARG A 11 -29.85 13.22 -24.03
CA ARG A 11 -28.98 13.20 -22.84
C ARG A 11 -27.59 13.67 -23.25
N ALA A 12 -27.07 14.67 -22.53
CA ALA A 12 -25.69 15.10 -22.65
C ALA A 12 -24.97 14.82 -21.33
N THR A 13 -23.73 14.35 -21.42
CA THR A 13 -22.83 14.24 -20.28
C THR A 13 -21.78 15.33 -20.43
N LEU A 14 -21.64 16.15 -19.40
CA LEU A 14 -20.68 17.25 -19.37
C LEU A 14 -19.67 16.99 -18.25
N SER A 15 -18.41 17.24 -18.53
CA SER A 15 -17.37 17.34 -17.52
C SER A 15 -17.53 18.61 -16.69
N PRO A 16 -16.91 18.69 -15.49
CA PRO A 16 -16.87 19.91 -14.71
C PRO A 16 -16.26 21.11 -15.45
N THR A 17 -15.37 20.86 -16.42
CA THR A 17 -14.78 21.90 -17.27
C THR A 17 -15.80 22.43 -18.28
N GLU A 18 -16.49 21.53 -18.99
CA GLU A 18 -17.51 21.91 -19.97
C GLU A 18 -18.71 22.64 -19.31
N ILE A 19 -19.06 22.28 -18.07
CA ILE A 19 -20.06 23.03 -17.29
C ILE A 19 -19.58 24.45 -16.99
N SER A 20 -18.30 24.62 -16.64
CA SER A 20 -17.70 25.93 -16.36
C SER A 20 -17.66 26.80 -17.62
N GLU A 21 -17.34 26.23 -18.77
CA GLU A 21 -17.34 26.91 -20.07
C GLU A 21 -18.77 27.31 -20.48
N LEU A 22 -19.75 26.42 -20.28
CA LEU A 22 -21.15 26.71 -20.54
C LEU A 22 -21.67 27.85 -19.67
N GLN A 23 -21.34 27.84 -18.37
CA GLN A 23 -21.67 28.93 -17.45
C GLN A 23 -21.05 30.25 -17.94
N PHE A 24 -19.76 30.25 -18.30
CA PHE A 24 -19.09 31.43 -18.80
C PHE A 24 -19.76 32.00 -20.06
N VAL A 25 -20.11 31.15 -21.02
CA VAL A 25 -20.78 31.57 -22.26
C VAL A 25 -22.15 32.17 -21.98
N ILE A 26 -22.92 31.59 -21.05
CA ILE A 26 -24.26 32.10 -20.74
C ILE A 26 -24.17 33.44 -20.00
N GLU A 27 -23.28 33.57 -19.02
CA GLU A 27 -23.05 34.85 -18.34
C GLU A 27 -22.56 35.94 -19.31
N ALA A 28 -21.71 35.59 -20.28
CA ALA A 28 -21.27 36.51 -21.31
C ALA A 28 -22.41 36.93 -22.25
N ALA A 29 -23.29 36.00 -22.61
CA ALA A 29 -24.45 36.28 -23.46
C ALA A 29 -25.47 37.18 -22.75
N GLU A 30 -25.70 36.96 -21.45
CA GLU A 30 -26.53 37.83 -20.62
C GLU A 30 -25.96 39.27 -20.57
N ARG A 31 -24.65 39.42 -20.32
CA ARG A 31 -23.97 40.73 -20.33
C ARG A 31 -24.03 41.42 -21.69
N ALA A 32 -24.05 40.66 -22.78
CA ALA A 32 -24.21 41.18 -24.14
C ALA A 32 -25.67 41.55 -24.50
N GLY A 33 -26.62 41.37 -23.57
CA GLY A 33 -28.02 41.73 -23.77
C GLY A 33 -28.84 40.69 -24.52
N HIS A 34 -28.34 39.47 -24.68
CA HIS A 34 -29.13 38.39 -25.27
C HIS A 34 -30.24 37.92 -24.32
N TYR A 35 -31.40 37.58 -24.88
CA TYR A 35 -32.53 37.08 -24.10
C TYR A 35 -32.21 35.75 -23.41
N MET A 36 -32.35 35.74 -22.07
CA MET A 36 -32.22 34.54 -21.25
C MET A 36 -33.58 34.10 -20.70
N PRO A 37 -34.06 32.89 -21.03
CA PRO A 37 -35.25 32.34 -20.39
C PRO A 37 -35.07 32.23 -18.86
N ALA A 38 -36.12 32.55 -18.10
CA ALA A 38 -36.07 32.58 -16.62
C ALA A 38 -35.61 31.28 -15.93
N ARG A 39 -35.67 30.13 -16.64
CA ARG A 39 -35.19 28.83 -16.13
C ARG A 39 -33.67 28.66 -16.23
N VAL A 40 -33.00 29.41 -17.11
CA VAL A 40 -31.57 29.23 -17.42
C VAL A 40 -30.68 29.49 -16.21
N PRO A 41 -30.89 30.55 -15.39
CA PRO A 41 -30.11 30.76 -14.17
C PRO A 41 -30.16 29.57 -13.21
N ASN A 42 -31.36 29.02 -12.97
CA ASN A 42 -31.54 27.86 -12.09
C ASN A 42 -30.87 26.59 -12.65
N MET A 43 -30.92 26.39 -13.96
CA MET A 43 -30.25 25.26 -14.62
C MET A 43 -28.73 25.34 -14.50
N ILE A 44 -28.14 26.53 -14.67
CA ILE A 44 -26.70 26.74 -14.52
C ILE A 44 -26.27 26.53 -13.07
N ALA A 45 -27.02 27.07 -12.11
CA ALA A 45 -26.72 26.88 -10.70
C ALA A 45 -26.73 25.38 -10.30
N ALA A 46 -27.70 24.61 -10.80
CA ALA A 46 -27.77 23.17 -10.58
C ALA A 46 -26.60 22.42 -11.24
N LEU A 47 -26.20 22.82 -12.46
CA LEU A 47 -25.05 22.25 -13.15
C LEU A 47 -23.73 22.57 -12.43
N ALA A 48 -23.55 23.82 -11.98
CA ALA A 48 -22.37 24.25 -11.22
C ALA A 48 -22.23 23.47 -9.91
N SER A 49 -23.32 23.35 -9.14
CA SER A 49 -23.36 22.52 -7.92
C SER A 49 -22.97 21.05 -8.22
N SER A 50 -23.52 20.49 -9.30
CA SER A 50 -23.18 19.11 -9.72
C SER A 50 -21.71 18.98 -10.14
N ALA A 51 -21.13 20.00 -10.79
CA ALA A 51 -19.73 20.02 -11.16
C ALA A 51 -18.81 20.05 -9.93
N ASP A 52 -19.16 20.82 -8.91
CA ASP A 52 -18.41 20.90 -7.66
C ASP A 52 -18.49 19.59 -6.86
N ASP A 53 -19.65 18.94 -6.81
CA ASP A 53 -19.80 17.60 -6.24
C ASP A 53 -18.89 16.57 -6.93
N VAL A 54 -18.80 16.61 -8.27
CA VAL A 54 -17.92 15.72 -9.02
C VAL A 54 -16.46 16.03 -8.73
N ARG A 55 -16.07 17.31 -8.65
CA ARG A 55 -14.70 17.73 -8.28
C ARG A 55 -14.33 17.26 -6.88
N MET A 56 -15.22 17.43 -5.91
CA MET A 56 -15.06 16.95 -4.53
C MET A 56 -14.86 15.43 -4.49
N LYS A 57 -15.72 14.66 -5.17
CA LYS A 57 -15.58 13.20 -5.25
C LYS A 57 -14.28 12.77 -5.93
N GLN A 58 -13.87 13.45 -7.00
CA GLN A 58 -12.60 13.17 -7.66
C GLN A 58 -11.40 13.50 -6.77
N ALA A 59 -11.43 14.63 -6.05
CA ALA A 59 -10.39 15.01 -5.11
C ALA A 59 -10.28 14.01 -3.95
N ALA A 60 -11.40 13.61 -3.36
CA ALA A 60 -11.43 12.57 -2.33
C ALA A 60 -10.86 11.24 -2.84
N LYS A 61 -11.24 10.81 -4.05
CA LYS A 61 -10.69 9.58 -4.66
C LYS A 61 -9.19 9.66 -4.94
N ARG A 62 -8.67 10.83 -5.34
CA ARG A 62 -7.23 11.05 -5.52
C ARG A 62 -6.51 11.01 -4.18
N ALA A 63 -7.02 11.69 -3.16
CA ALA A 63 -6.46 11.66 -1.81
C ALA A 63 -6.41 10.24 -1.24
N GLU A 64 -7.46 9.44 -1.47
CA GLU A 64 -7.47 8.04 -1.07
C GLU A 64 -6.41 7.22 -1.81
N LYS A 65 -6.32 7.38 -3.13
CA LYS A 65 -5.29 6.71 -3.93
C LYS A 65 -3.88 7.08 -3.47
N ASP A 66 -3.64 8.35 -3.16
CA ASP A 66 -2.35 8.85 -2.69
C ASP A 66 -2.05 8.36 -1.26
N ARG A 67 -3.06 8.20 -0.41
CA ARG A 67 -2.93 7.55 0.90
C ARG A 67 -2.49 6.10 0.75
N VAL A 68 -3.19 5.32 -0.08
CA VAL A 68 -2.84 3.92 -0.35
C VAL A 68 -1.44 3.80 -0.94
N LYS A 69 -1.08 4.68 -1.88
CA LYS A 69 0.25 4.70 -2.49
C LYS A 69 1.35 4.96 -1.45
N ARG A 70 1.14 5.90 -0.51
CA ARG A 70 2.09 6.18 0.57
C ARG A 70 2.27 4.97 1.48
N ILE A 71 1.17 4.34 1.90
CA ILE A 71 1.22 3.12 2.73
C ILE A 71 2.00 2.01 2.02
N GLU A 72 1.74 1.78 0.73
CA GLU A 72 2.45 0.78 -0.07
C GLU A 72 3.94 1.13 -0.26
N GLN A 73 4.27 2.41 -0.43
CA GLN A 73 5.65 2.88 -0.51
C GLN A 73 6.38 2.70 0.81
N ASP A 74 5.75 3.04 1.93
CA ASP A 74 6.31 2.84 3.27
C ASP A 74 6.52 1.35 3.55
N ARG A 75 5.59 0.48 3.14
CA ARG A 75 5.74 -0.97 3.20
C ARG A 75 6.94 -1.44 2.39
N ARG A 76 7.06 -1.04 1.12
CA ARG A 76 8.22 -1.41 0.26
C ARG A 76 9.55 -0.84 0.74
N ALA A 77 9.53 0.28 1.46
CA ALA A 77 10.72 0.86 2.05
C ALA A 77 11.18 0.09 3.30
N ARG A 78 10.27 -0.63 3.96
CA ARG A 78 10.52 -1.38 5.20
C ARG A 78 10.59 -2.89 4.99
N ASP A 79 10.10 -3.40 3.86
CA ASP A 79 10.03 -4.82 3.57
C ASP A 79 10.77 -5.20 2.28
N ARG A 80 11.53 -6.29 2.33
CA ARG A 80 12.09 -7.00 1.17
C ARG A 80 11.54 -8.42 1.15
N GLN A 81 11.23 -8.92 -0.03
CA GLN A 81 10.88 -10.33 -0.20
C GLN A 81 11.38 -10.81 -1.56
N PHE A 82 12.04 -11.97 -1.57
CA PHE A 82 12.50 -12.62 -2.79
C PHE A 82 12.66 -14.13 -2.57
N MET A 83 12.90 -14.85 -3.66
CA MET A 83 13.15 -16.28 -3.66
C MET A 83 14.65 -16.55 -3.75
N LEU A 84 15.13 -17.52 -2.97
CA LEU A 84 16.48 -18.05 -3.07
C LEU A 84 16.40 -19.48 -3.62
N GLY A 85 16.73 -19.62 -4.90
CA GLY A 85 16.41 -20.83 -5.67
C GLY A 85 14.91 -21.08 -5.76
N GLU A 86 14.52 -22.35 -5.87
CA GLU A 86 13.11 -22.76 -5.94
C GLU A 86 12.51 -23.16 -4.58
N ARG A 87 13.38 -23.34 -3.56
CA ARG A 87 13.01 -23.99 -2.29
C ARG A 87 12.87 -23.04 -1.11
N TYR A 88 13.34 -21.80 -1.20
CA TYR A 88 13.39 -20.90 -0.04
C TYR A 88 12.82 -19.52 -0.36
N SER A 89 11.93 -19.04 0.52
CA SER A 89 11.44 -17.68 0.51
C SER A 89 12.15 -16.88 1.59
N VAL A 90 12.72 -15.74 1.21
CA VAL A 90 13.40 -14.82 2.11
C VAL A 90 12.54 -13.57 2.26
N MET A 91 12.27 -13.19 3.51
CA MET A 91 11.56 -11.97 3.87
C MET A 91 12.44 -11.16 4.82
N ALA A 92 12.60 -9.87 4.58
CA ALA A 92 13.28 -8.97 5.51
C ALA A 92 12.38 -7.79 5.85
N GLY A 93 12.28 -7.45 7.14
CA GLY A 93 11.46 -6.33 7.63
C GLY A 93 12.25 -5.44 8.58
N ARG A 94 12.11 -4.12 8.46
CA ARG A 94 12.76 -3.13 9.32
C ARG A 94 11.89 -2.77 10.52
N ALA A 95 12.38 -3.06 11.73
CA ALA A 95 11.73 -2.70 12.99
C ALA A 95 12.72 -2.79 14.17
N ASP A 96 12.18 -2.65 15.37
CA ASP A 96 12.88 -3.03 16.61
C ASP A 96 12.47 -4.46 16.96
N PHE A 97 13.46 -5.32 17.18
CA PHE A 97 13.25 -6.74 17.47
C PHE A 97 13.85 -7.14 18.81
N ALA A 98 13.21 -8.09 19.48
CA ALA A 98 13.75 -8.79 20.63
C ALA A 98 13.86 -10.29 20.36
N ASP A 99 14.88 -10.92 20.90
CA ASP A 99 15.01 -12.37 20.89
C ASP A 99 14.18 -12.96 22.03
N ALA A 100 13.03 -13.52 21.70
CA ALA A 100 12.13 -14.15 22.66
C ALA A 100 12.44 -15.63 22.89
N ALA A 101 13.53 -16.15 22.32
CA ALA A 101 13.89 -17.55 22.52
C ALA A 101 14.33 -17.80 23.97
N SER A 102 13.85 -18.91 24.52
CA SER A 102 14.33 -19.44 25.80
C SER A 102 15.55 -20.35 25.64
N ASP A 103 15.74 -20.91 24.45
CA ASP A 103 16.84 -21.80 24.10
C ASP A 103 17.96 -20.96 23.46
N PRO A 104 19.20 -20.97 24.01
CA PRO A 104 20.30 -20.17 23.48
C PRO A 104 20.75 -20.60 22.07
N ASP A 105 20.44 -21.83 21.65
CA ASP A 105 20.81 -22.34 20.33
C ASP A 105 19.79 -21.95 19.24
N ILE A 106 18.65 -21.38 19.65
CA ILE A 106 17.58 -20.96 18.75
C ILE A 106 17.40 -19.45 18.88
N ARG A 107 17.16 -18.77 17.76
CA ARG A 107 16.80 -17.33 17.75
C ARG A 107 15.35 -17.17 17.38
N GLN A 108 14.58 -16.48 18.21
CA GLN A 108 13.16 -16.22 17.98
C GLN A 108 12.90 -14.71 18.03
N TRP A 109 13.27 -14.04 16.95
CA TRP A 109 13.09 -12.59 16.82
C TRP A 109 11.62 -12.19 16.66
N VAL A 110 11.14 -11.39 17.61
CA VAL A 110 9.79 -10.82 17.65
C VAL A 110 9.84 -9.31 17.51
N ASP A 111 8.85 -8.74 16.80
CA ASP A 111 8.70 -7.29 16.70
C ASP A 111 8.22 -6.73 18.06
N LEU A 112 8.98 -5.78 18.61
CA LEU A 112 8.71 -5.18 19.91
C LEU A 112 7.35 -4.49 19.97
N THR A 113 7.03 -3.68 18.96
CA THR A 113 5.78 -2.91 18.90
C THR A 113 4.60 -3.86 18.84
N PHE A 114 4.71 -4.91 18.03
CA PHE A 114 3.66 -5.92 17.93
C PHE A 114 3.49 -6.71 19.23
N HIS A 115 4.57 -7.09 19.91
CA HIS A 115 4.49 -7.77 21.21
C HIS A 115 3.83 -6.92 22.29
N GLU A 116 4.16 -5.63 22.34
CA GLU A 116 3.53 -4.67 23.26
C GLU A 116 2.03 -4.54 23.00
N ILE A 117 1.62 -4.35 21.73
CA ILE A 117 0.21 -4.27 21.34
C ILE A 117 -0.56 -5.54 21.72
N MET A 118 0.07 -6.72 21.56
CA MET A 118 -0.54 -8.01 21.86
C MET A 118 -0.50 -8.37 23.36
N GLY A 119 0.10 -7.53 24.21
CA GLY A 119 0.23 -7.78 25.64
C GLY A 119 1.05 -9.03 25.98
N ARG A 120 2.00 -9.40 25.11
CA ARG A 120 2.87 -10.57 25.32
C ARG A 120 4.17 -10.14 25.99
N PRO A 121 4.44 -10.56 27.24
CA PRO A 121 5.67 -10.19 27.93
C PRO A 121 6.88 -10.83 27.24
N LEU A 122 7.99 -10.11 27.20
CA LEU A 122 9.29 -10.65 26.82
C LEU A 122 9.94 -11.37 28.01
N PRO A 123 10.91 -12.26 27.77
CA PRO A 123 11.74 -12.82 28.83
C PRO A 123 12.46 -11.72 29.63
N ASP A 124 12.71 -12.00 30.92
CA ASP A 124 13.40 -11.05 31.84
C ASP A 124 14.78 -10.63 31.33
N GLN A 125 15.47 -11.52 30.61
CA GLN A 125 16.70 -11.24 29.90
C GLN A 125 16.52 -11.67 28.43
N CYS A 126 16.53 -10.70 27.53
CA CYS A 126 16.50 -10.93 26.09
C CYS A 126 17.43 -9.94 25.37
N GLU A 127 17.94 -10.36 24.21
CA GLU A 127 18.67 -9.47 23.32
C GLU A 127 17.67 -8.55 22.61
N ILE A 128 17.96 -7.25 22.56
CA ILE A 128 17.14 -6.26 21.85
C ILE A 128 18.01 -5.59 20.78
N ARG A 129 17.54 -5.62 19.53
CA ARG A 129 18.15 -4.90 18.41
C ARG A 129 17.16 -3.87 17.87
N ARG A 130 17.60 -2.63 17.76
CA ARG A 130 16.75 -1.51 17.34
C ARG A 130 17.10 -1.05 15.95
N ASP A 131 16.09 -0.68 15.18
CA ASP A 131 16.18 -0.16 13.83
C ASP A 131 16.97 -1.05 12.87
N VAL A 132 16.76 -2.37 12.97
CA VAL A 132 17.46 -3.39 12.18
C VAL A 132 16.53 -4.07 11.18
N TRP A 133 17.12 -4.76 10.21
CA TRP A 133 16.41 -5.58 9.24
C TRP A 133 16.42 -7.04 9.67
N LEU A 134 15.29 -7.56 10.15
CA LEU A 134 15.15 -8.97 10.46
C LEU A 134 14.92 -9.77 9.19
N VAL A 135 15.87 -10.63 8.84
CA VAL A 135 15.78 -11.59 7.74
C VAL A 135 15.19 -12.89 8.28
N ARG A 136 14.11 -13.35 7.65
CA ARG A 136 13.44 -14.63 7.91
C ARG A 136 13.50 -15.49 6.66
N VAL A 137 13.94 -16.73 6.83
CA VAL A 137 13.97 -17.72 5.75
C VAL A 137 12.97 -18.82 6.06
N VAL A 138 12.15 -19.13 5.07
CA VAL A 138 11.14 -20.19 5.14
C VAL A 138 11.33 -21.12 3.96
N GLN A 139 11.32 -22.42 4.22
CA GLN A 139 11.35 -23.44 3.20
C GLN A 139 9.96 -23.57 2.56
N LEU A 140 9.94 -23.72 1.25
CA LEU A 140 8.76 -23.99 0.46
C LEU A 140 8.72 -25.45 0.06
N ASN A 141 7.52 -26.02 0.11
CA ASN A 141 7.21 -27.33 -0.43
C ASN A 141 6.02 -27.18 -1.38
N GLY A 142 6.24 -27.38 -2.68
CA GLY A 142 5.20 -27.24 -3.71
C GLY A 142 4.57 -25.84 -3.79
N GLY A 143 5.28 -24.80 -3.32
CA GLY A 143 4.77 -23.42 -3.26
C GLY A 143 4.03 -23.04 -1.98
N SER A 144 3.85 -23.96 -1.03
CA SER A 144 3.39 -23.65 0.33
C SER A 144 4.54 -23.55 1.32
N PHE A 145 4.39 -22.71 2.35
CA PHE A 145 5.35 -22.64 3.47
C PHE A 145 5.36 -23.96 4.24
N ASP A 146 6.54 -24.56 4.39
CA ASP A 146 6.74 -25.84 5.05
C ASP A 146 7.37 -25.64 6.44
N ALA A 147 8.66 -25.28 6.48
CA ALA A 147 9.42 -25.11 7.72
C ALA A 147 10.04 -23.71 7.82
N VAL A 148 10.06 -23.16 9.04
CA VAL A 148 10.89 -21.98 9.35
C VAL A 148 12.34 -22.45 9.43
N VAL A 149 13.18 -21.96 8.51
CA VAL A 149 14.60 -22.33 8.41
C VAL A 149 15.40 -21.59 9.47
N GLY A 150 15.11 -20.30 9.65
CA GLY A 150 15.79 -19.48 10.65
C GLY A 150 15.57 -18.00 10.43
N SER A 151 16.07 -17.21 11.38
CA SER A 151 16.03 -15.76 11.27
C SER A 151 17.16 -15.09 12.03
N ASP A 152 17.67 -13.98 11.50
CA ASP A 152 18.64 -13.12 12.17
C ASP A 152 18.59 -11.70 11.57
N CYS A 153 19.23 -10.73 12.20
CA CYS A 153 19.18 -9.34 11.81
C CYS A 153 20.41 -8.90 11.01
N THR A 154 20.19 -7.96 10.09
CA THR A 154 21.19 -7.18 9.37
C THR A 154 21.02 -5.70 9.70
N GLU A 155 22.09 -4.90 9.60
CA GLU A 155 22.01 -3.46 9.85
C GLU A 155 21.39 -2.71 8.66
N THR A 156 21.53 -3.27 7.45
CA THR A 156 21.13 -2.59 6.21
C THR A 156 20.08 -3.36 5.43
N SER A 157 19.47 -2.67 4.46
CA SER A 157 18.55 -3.28 3.51
C SER A 157 19.28 -3.79 2.25
N ASP A 158 20.61 -3.91 2.27
CA ASP A 158 21.39 -4.31 1.09
C ASP A 158 21.01 -5.75 0.69
N PRO A 159 20.52 -5.97 -0.54
CA PRO A 159 20.21 -7.30 -1.02
C PRO A 159 21.37 -8.29 -0.90
N ALA A 160 22.62 -7.85 -1.04
CA ALA A 160 23.78 -8.73 -0.91
C ALA A 160 23.96 -9.24 0.53
N GLU A 161 23.83 -8.34 1.51
CA GLU A 161 23.93 -8.68 2.95
C GLU A 161 22.79 -9.63 3.36
N ILE A 162 21.56 -9.31 2.94
CA ILE A 162 20.37 -10.14 3.21
C ILE A 162 20.53 -11.53 2.57
N ASN A 163 21.03 -11.61 1.33
CA ASN A 163 21.28 -12.88 0.65
C ASN A 163 22.32 -13.71 1.39
N SER A 164 23.48 -13.13 1.71
CA SER A 164 24.55 -13.85 2.41
C SER A 164 24.09 -14.37 3.77
N LEU A 165 23.31 -13.58 4.52
CA LEU A 165 22.74 -14.05 5.77
C LEU A 165 21.73 -15.19 5.56
N ALA A 166 20.86 -15.08 4.55
CA ALA A 166 19.89 -16.13 4.24
C ALA A 166 20.59 -17.45 3.87
N GLU A 167 21.65 -17.40 3.08
CA GLU A 167 22.46 -18.58 2.72
C GLU A 167 23.10 -19.23 3.96
N GLN A 168 23.61 -18.42 4.90
CA GLN A 168 24.16 -18.94 6.15
C GLN A 168 23.10 -19.63 7.01
N LEU A 169 21.90 -19.05 7.10
CA LEU A 169 20.78 -19.65 7.84
C LEU A 169 20.36 -20.99 7.21
N ILE A 170 20.28 -21.05 5.88
CA ILE A 170 19.98 -22.29 5.14
C ILE A 170 21.06 -23.34 5.39
N ALA A 171 22.34 -22.98 5.28
CA ALA A 171 23.44 -23.92 5.49
C ALA A 171 23.44 -24.52 6.89
N ARG A 172 23.15 -23.72 7.92
CA ARG A 172 23.01 -24.21 9.31
C ARG A 172 21.84 -25.17 9.46
N PHE A 173 20.69 -24.84 8.89
CA PHE A 173 19.50 -25.69 8.91
C PHE A 173 19.71 -27.02 8.19
N GLU A 174 20.26 -26.99 6.98
CA GLU A 174 20.57 -28.21 6.21
C GLU A 174 21.63 -29.07 6.93
N GLY A 175 22.62 -28.44 7.58
CA GLY A 175 23.59 -29.14 8.43
C GLY A 175 22.97 -29.86 9.62
N ALA A 176 22.03 -29.20 10.32
CA ALA A 176 21.34 -29.77 11.49
C ALA A 176 20.39 -30.93 11.13
N ILE A 177 19.90 -31.00 9.89
CA ILE A 177 19.04 -32.11 9.42
C ILE A 177 19.84 -33.38 9.12
N MET A 178 21.14 -33.25 8.82
CA MET A 178 22.00 -34.37 8.44
C MET A 178 22.67 -35.07 9.63
N GLU A 179 22.57 -34.53 10.84
CA GLU A 179 23.02 -35.13 12.10
C GLU A 179 21.91 -35.97 12.76
#